data_AF-A0A954RLI3-F1
#
_entry.id   AF-A0A954RLI3-F1
#
_cell.length_a   1.000
_cell.length_b   1.000
_cell.length_c   1.000
_cell.angle_alpha   90.00
_cell.angle_beta   90.00
_cell.angle_gamma   90.00
#
_symmetry.space_group_name_H-M   'P 1'
#
loop_
_entity.id
_entity.type
_entity.pdbx_description
1 polymer ?
#
loop_
_entity_poly.entity_id
_entity_poly.type
_entity_poly.pdbx_seq_one_letter_code
_entity_poly.pdbx_strand_id
1 'polypeptide(L)'
;MSVSSNPQHCRRAGIRFHWSASLLVLIAAAGCGNSPEPPETSLSGPLSIEQWRTLPTDLKYSPNTFERIRAQVLELQDERAWSRFMIETVVPERRRDLPDDVPIH
;
A
#
# COMPACT_ATOMS: atom_id res chain seq x y z
N MET A 1 -8.72 24.95 66.69
CA MET A 1 -7.68 25.40 65.75
C MET A 1 -7.38 24.24 64.80
N SER A 2 -7.52 24.49 63.49
CA SER A 2 -6.90 23.84 62.31
C SER A 2 -6.96 22.31 62.18
N VAL A 3 -7.71 21.69 61.24
CA VAL A 3 -7.66 21.65 59.74
C VAL A 3 -6.90 20.43 59.20
N SER A 4 -7.46 19.89 58.10
CA SER A 4 -6.90 19.04 57.03
C SER A 4 -6.94 17.52 57.23
N SER A 5 -7.73 16.76 56.44
CA SER A 5 -7.61 16.48 54.97
C SER A 5 -6.33 15.71 54.67
N ASN A 6 -6.22 14.66 53.86
CA ASN A 6 -7.06 13.81 53.02
C ASN A 6 -6.09 12.65 52.61
N PRO A 7 -6.56 11.51 52.05
CA PRO A 7 -5.82 10.26 52.04
C PRO A 7 -5.35 9.82 50.63
N GLN A 8 -4.84 8.58 50.59
CA GLN A 8 -4.89 7.60 49.49
C GLN A 8 -3.97 7.73 48.25
N HIS A 9 -3.23 6.63 48.05
CA HIS A 9 -2.91 5.93 46.80
C HIS A 9 -2.13 6.67 45.67
N CYS A 10 -0.96 6.14 45.29
CA CYS A 10 -0.79 5.38 44.02
C CYS A 10 0.68 5.13 43.63
N ARG A 11 0.96 3.85 43.30
CA ARG A 11 1.65 3.32 42.09
C ARG A 11 2.90 4.02 41.55
N ARG A 12 3.93 3.22 41.23
CA ARG A 12 4.31 2.80 39.84
C ARG A 12 5.80 2.46 39.79
N ALA A 13 6.10 1.24 39.33
CA ALA A 13 7.45 0.75 39.07
C ALA A 13 8.17 1.66 38.04
N GLY A 14 9.33 2.18 38.42
CA GLY A 14 10.24 2.94 37.56
C GLY A 14 11.59 2.24 37.49
N ILE A 15 11.94 1.71 36.32
CA ILE A 15 13.27 1.21 35.98
C ILE A 15 14.18 2.45 35.81
N ARG A 16 15.33 2.44 36.52
CA ARG A 16 16.19 3.60 36.74
C ARG A 16 17.03 3.93 35.50
N PHE A 17 16.87 5.15 34.99
CA PHE A 17 17.78 5.82 34.05
C PHE A 17 19.16 6.01 34.71
N HIS A 18 20.19 5.32 34.26
CA HIS A 18 21.58 5.59 34.65
C HIS A 18 22.24 6.51 33.63
N TRP A 19 22.55 7.73 34.08
CA TRP A 19 23.38 8.71 33.41
C TRP A 19 24.84 8.26 33.36
N SER A 20 25.47 8.20 32.18
CA SER A 20 26.93 8.34 32.04
C SER A 20 27.24 8.88 30.65
N ALA A 21 27.61 10.16 30.59
CA ALA A 21 28.07 10.85 29.40
C ALA A 21 29.46 10.31 28.98
N SER A 22 29.62 9.98 27.70
CA SER A 22 30.91 10.04 27.00
C SER A 22 30.67 10.31 25.53
N LEU A 23 30.97 11.55 25.17
CA LEU A 23 30.94 12.18 23.86
C LEU A 23 32.36 12.08 23.26
N LEU A 24 32.50 11.56 22.03
CA LEU A 24 33.63 11.74 21.08
C LEU A 24 33.28 10.92 19.81
N VAL A 25 32.52 11.45 18.86
CA VAL A 25 32.94 12.18 17.64
C VAL A 25 34.03 11.45 16.82
N LEU A 26 33.67 10.91 15.65
CA LEU A 26 34.43 11.14 14.42
C LEU A 26 33.63 10.79 13.15
N ILE A 27 33.55 11.78 12.26
CA ILE A 27 32.90 11.78 10.95
C ILE A 27 33.80 11.07 9.94
N ALA A 28 33.23 10.25 9.06
CA ALA A 28 33.83 9.90 7.77
C ALA A 28 32.74 9.88 6.70
N ALA A 29 32.55 11.03 6.05
CA ALA A 29 31.91 11.12 4.75
C ALA A 29 32.95 10.72 3.69
N ALA A 30 32.72 9.60 3.00
CA ALA A 30 33.29 9.33 1.69
C ALA A 30 32.35 8.36 0.96
N GLY A 31 31.74 8.84 -0.12
CA GLY A 31 30.79 8.08 -0.91
C GLY A 31 31.41 6.94 -1.71
N CYS A 32 30.65 5.86 -1.85
CA CYS A 32 30.45 5.15 -3.11
C CYS A 32 28.96 5.39 -3.44
N GLY A 33 28.57 5.95 -4.57
CA GLY A 33 29.08 5.63 -5.89
C GLY A 33 28.17 4.56 -6.49
N ASN A 34 27.19 5.03 -7.26
CA ASN A 34 26.59 4.33 -8.40
C ASN A 34 25.56 3.21 -8.13
N SER A 35 24.28 3.59 -8.04
CA SER A 35 23.31 3.35 -9.12
C SER A 35 21.93 3.84 -8.67
N PRO A 36 21.18 4.66 -9.43
CA PRO A 36 19.74 4.65 -9.27
C PRO A 36 19.29 3.25 -9.66
N GLU A 37 19.02 2.40 -8.67
CA GLU A 37 18.20 1.23 -8.90
C GLU A 37 16.88 1.79 -9.48
N PRO A 38 16.52 1.47 -10.73
CA PRO A 38 15.19 1.82 -11.19
C PRO A 38 14.25 1.21 -10.16
N PRO A 39 13.25 1.94 -9.64
CA PRO A 39 12.31 1.33 -8.73
C PRO A 39 11.73 0.12 -9.46
N GLU A 40 12.18 -1.07 -9.09
CA GLU A 40 11.57 -2.32 -9.49
C GLU A 40 10.16 -2.17 -8.97
N THR A 41 9.28 -1.77 -9.89
CA THR A 41 7.93 -1.38 -9.61
C THR A 41 7.27 -2.67 -9.19
N SER A 42 7.34 -2.91 -7.89
CA SER A 42 6.70 -4.01 -7.22
C SER A 42 5.22 -3.74 -7.33
N LEU A 43 4.64 -4.04 -8.49
CA LEU A 43 3.21 -4.22 -8.70
C LEU A 43 2.73 -5.48 -7.94
N SER A 44 3.26 -5.75 -6.75
CA SER A 44 2.79 -6.74 -5.78
C SER A 44 1.98 -6.08 -4.66
N GLY A 45 1.65 -4.79 -4.83
CA GLY A 45 0.77 -4.09 -3.91
C GLY A 45 -0.72 -4.36 -4.17
N PRO A 46 -1.58 -4.09 -3.19
CA PRO A 46 -3.02 -3.98 -3.36
C PRO A 46 -3.38 -3.11 -4.59
N LEU A 47 -4.17 -3.63 -5.54
CA LEU A 47 -4.66 -2.91 -6.73
C LEU A 47 -6.16 -2.65 -6.65
N SER A 48 -6.52 -1.38 -6.50
CA SER A 48 -7.91 -0.90 -6.52
C SER A 48 -8.45 -0.70 -7.94
N ILE A 49 -9.77 -0.60 -8.09
CA ILE A 49 -10.45 -0.37 -9.38
C ILE A 49 -10.00 0.96 -10.01
N GLU A 50 -9.81 2.01 -9.23
CA GLU A 50 -9.35 3.31 -9.75
C GLU A 50 -7.91 3.23 -10.27
N GLN A 51 -7.03 2.51 -9.56
CA GLN A 51 -5.66 2.27 -10.05
C GLN A 51 -5.65 1.39 -11.31
N TRP A 52 -6.51 0.38 -11.37
CA TRP A 52 -6.67 -0.47 -12.55
C TRP A 52 -7.00 0.35 -13.81
N ARG A 53 -7.88 1.36 -13.71
CA ARG A 53 -8.22 2.24 -14.85
C ARG A 53 -7.02 3.01 -15.41
N THR A 54 -6.02 3.28 -14.57
CA THR A 54 -4.80 4.01 -14.97
C THR A 54 -3.71 3.11 -15.55
N LEU A 55 -3.87 1.79 -15.49
CA LEU A 55 -2.90 0.85 -16.06
C LEU A 55 -2.91 0.91 -17.59
N PRO A 56 -1.75 0.68 -18.23
CA PRO A 56 -1.69 0.56 -19.68
C PRO A 56 -2.46 -0.69 -20.14
N THR A 57 -3.07 -0.64 -21.32
CA THR A 57 -4.03 -1.63 -21.85
C THR A 57 -3.52 -3.07 -21.79
N ASP A 58 -2.23 -3.28 -22.07
CA ASP A 58 -1.53 -4.57 -22.01
C ASP A 58 -1.55 -5.20 -20.62
N LEU A 59 -1.38 -4.39 -19.57
CA LEU A 59 -1.41 -4.84 -18.18
C LEU A 59 -2.82 -4.79 -17.57
N LYS A 60 -3.65 -3.82 -18.00
CA LYS A 60 -5.01 -3.57 -17.51
C LYS A 60 -5.90 -4.80 -17.67
N TYR A 61 -5.82 -5.50 -18.79
CA TYR A 61 -6.64 -6.68 -19.08
C TYR A 61 -5.92 -8.01 -18.82
N SER A 62 -4.77 -7.99 -18.15
CA SER A 62 -4.03 -9.21 -17.82
C SER A 62 -4.75 -10.01 -16.72
N PRO A 63 -4.67 -11.35 -16.74
CA PRO A 63 -5.29 -12.19 -15.72
C PRO A 63 -4.73 -11.90 -14.32
N ASN A 64 -3.43 -11.62 -14.21
CA ASN A 64 -2.78 -11.28 -12.94
C ASN A 64 -3.36 -10.01 -12.31
N THR A 65 -3.63 -8.99 -13.11
CA THR A 65 -4.26 -7.74 -12.67
C THR A 65 -5.65 -7.99 -12.09
N PHE A 66 -6.45 -8.83 -12.74
CA PHE A 66 -7.79 -9.18 -12.25
C PHE A 66 -7.75 -9.99 -10.96
N GLU A 67 -6.82 -10.94 -10.83
CA GLU A 67 -6.63 -11.68 -9.58
C GLU A 67 -6.30 -10.74 -8.41
N ARG A 68 -5.47 -9.71 -8.65
CA ARG A 68 -5.14 -8.72 -7.62
C ARG A 68 -6.35 -7.87 -7.21
N ILE A 69 -7.17 -7.44 -8.16
CA ILE A 69 -8.41 -6.70 -7.88
C ILE A 69 -9.40 -7.59 -7.12
N ARG A 70 -9.51 -8.86 -7.50
CA ARG A 70 -10.39 -9.83 -6.85
C ARG A 70 -9.94 -10.17 -5.42
N ALA A 71 -8.63 -10.27 -5.20
CA ALA A 71 -8.07 -10.49 -3.86
C ALA A 71 -8.27 -9.28 -2.93
N GLN A 72 -8.29 -8.09 -3.50
CA GLN A 72 -8.45 -6.81 -2.81
C GLN A 72 -9.89 -6.51 -2.37
N VAL A 73 -10.84 -6.68 -3.29
CA VAL A 73 -12.22 -6.24 -3.11
C VAL A 73 -13.04 -7.44 -2.68
N LEU A 74 -13.41 -7.47 -1.40
CA LEU A 74 -14.16 -8.58 -0.81
C LEU A 74 -15.45 -8.90 -1.59
N GLU A 75 -16.12 -7.86 -2.10
CA GLU A 75 -17.33 -8.00 -2.92
C GLU A 75 -17.07 -8.74 -4.24
N LEU A 76 -15.88 -8.59 -4.82
CA LEU A 76 -15.52 -9.24 -6.09
C LEU A 76 -15.05 -10.69 -5.90
N GLN A 77 -14.86 -11.15 -4.66
CA GLN A 77 -14.58 -12.56 -4.41
C GLN A 77 -15.79 -13.44 -4.73
N ASP A 78 -17.01 -12.93 -4.54
CA ASP A 78 -18.24 -13.60 -4.96
C ASP A 78 -18.34 -13.69 -6.49
N GLU A 79 -18.66 -14.87 -7.00
CA GLU A 79 -18.66 -15.15 -8.43
C GLU A 79 -19.75 -14.36 -9.19
N ARG A 80 -20.90 -14.08 -8.56
CA ARG A 80 -21.98 -13.31 -9.19
C ARG A 80 -21.63 -11.84 -9.26
N ALA A 81 -21.05 -11.29 -8.20
CA ALA A 81 -20.53 -9.93 -8.17
C ALA A 81 -19.36 -9.75 -9.15
N TRP A 82 -18.45 -10.73 -9.24
CA TRP A 82 -17.38 -10.76 -10.23
C TRP A 82 -17.92 -10.72 -11.66
N SER A 83 -18.90 -11.58 -11.97
CA SER A 83 -19.53 -11.62 -13.29
C SER A 83 -20.17 -10.28 -13.66
N ARG A 84 -20.88 -9.63 -12.72
CA ARG A 84 -21.44 -8.29 -12.94
C ARG A 84 -20.36 -7.26 -13.17
N PHE A 85 -19.29 -7.23 -12.37
CA PHE A 85 -18.17 -6.33 -12.58
C PHE A 85 -17.53 -6.49 -13.96
N MET A 86 -17.33 -7.73 -14.42
CA MET A 86 -16.78 -7.99 -15.75
C MET A 86 -17.68 -7.44 -16.86
N ILE A 87 -19.00 -7.64 -16.76
CA ILE A 87 -19.96 -7.21 -17.79
C ILE A 87 -20.23 -5.70 -17.75
N GLU A 88 -20.39 -5.13 -16.55
CA GLU A 88 -20.84 -3.75 -16.36
C GLU A 88 -19.66 -2.76 -16.35
N THR A 89 -18.48 -3.20 -15.93
CA THR A 89 -17.29 -2.34 -15.82
C THR A 89 -16.22 -2.69 -16.83
N VAL A 90 -15.75 -3.95 -16.86
CA VAL A 90 -14.57 -4.32 -17.67
C VAL A 90 -14.87 -4.33 -19.16
N VAL A 91 -16.00 -4.89 -19.60
CA VAL A 91 -16.36 -4.98 -21.02
C VAL A 91 -16.59 -3.59 -21.65
N PRO A 92 -17.38 -2.67 -21.05
CA PRO A 92 -17.58 -1.35 -21.61
C PRO A 92 -16.29 -0.53 -21.65
N GLU A 93 -15.45 -0.65 -20.61
CA GLU A 93 -14.14 0.00 -20.57
C GLU A 93 -13.23 -0.56 -21.68
N ARG A 94 -13.18 -1.89 -21.85
CA ARG A 94 -12.39 -2.53 -22.92
C ARG A 94 -12.81 -2.08 -24.30
N ARG A 95 -14.10 -1.94 -24.56
CA ARG A 95 -14.60 -1.43 -25.84
C ARG A 95 -14.18 0.02 -26.12
N ARG A 96 -13.95 0.82 -25.07
CA ARG A 96 -13.42 2.19 -25.22
C ARG A 96 -11.92 2.18 -25.50
N ASP A 97 -11.17 1.33 -24.80
CA ASP A 97 -9.71 1.27 -24.89
C ASP A 97 -9.22 0.53 -26.16
N LEU A 98 -10.00 -0.45 -26.62
CA LEU A 98 -9.72 -1.28 -27.80
C LEU A 98 -10.94 -1.24 -28.72
N PRO A 99 -11.11 -0.18 -29.54
CA PRO A 99 -12.13 -0.19 -30.58
C PRO A 99 -11.84 -1.30 -31.58
N ASP A 100 -12.85 -2.06 -31.98
CA ASP A 100 -12.77 -3.21 -32.91
C ASP A 100 -12.26 -2.85 -34.33
N ASP A 101 -11.83 -1.61 -34.57
CA ASP A 101 -11.38 -1.06 -35.85
C ASP A 101 -9.91 -1.36 -36.19
N VAL A 102 -9.30 -2.40 -35.60
CA VAL A 102 -8.02 -2.92 -36.12
C VAL A 102 -8.35 -4.02 -37.13
N PRO A 103 -8.36 -3.72 -38.46
CA PRO A 103 -8.46 -4.77 -39.45
C PRO A 103 -7.30 -5.73 -39.26
N ILE A 104 -7.62 -7.01 -39.04
CA ILE A 104 -6.65 -8.10 -39.10
C ILE A 104 -6.14 -8.12 -40.54
N HIS A 105 -4.93 -7.61 -40.74
CA HIS A 105 -4.29 -7.48 -42.05
C HIS A 105 -3.40 -8.69 -42.36
#